data_AF-A0A959FXW3-F1
#
_entry.id   AF-A0A959FXW3-F1
#
_cell.length_a   1.000
_cell.length_b   1.000
_cell.length_c   1.000
_cell.angle_alpha   90.00
_cell.angle_beta   90.00
_cell.angle_gamma   90.00
#
_symmetry.space_group_name_H-M   'P 1'
#
loop_
_entity.id
_entity.type
_entity.pdbx_description
1 polymer ?
#
loop_
_entity_poly.entity_id
_entity_poly.type
_entity_poly.pdbx_seq_one_letter_code
_entity_poly.pdbx_strand_id
1 'polypeptide(L)'
;TIKVLHTPGHTMESTTYLLRDENGKDYAIFTGDTLFLGDVGRPDLAVKTDLSREDLAGFLFESLRNKIMPLADDVIVYPGHGAGSACGKKMSSDTSGLLGDQKRLNYALRADMTKAEFVKEVTDGLVDPPQYFPKNAVMNKMGYASIDEVRDQGLRALSLRAFKAAWEGEEALVLDTRTETAFAKGFIPGSIFIGVDGSFAMWVGALITDLKQPILFVADPGREAEVVTRLARVGYDNPIGFLEGGFETWKAAGEEVETLEEVTPEAFKGIYNKVNFLDVRKESEYNAQHVKSAQNFPLDFINKNMSQLDRNAKYYLQCKGGYRSVIAASILKARGYNQVVNVLEGFDGLLKAGYPTTEFVQQATEL
;
A
#
# COMPACT_ATOMS: atom_id res chain seq x y z
N THR A 1 -6.52 25.37 24.43
CA THR A 1 -6.08 26.20 23.27
C THR A 1 -5.14 25.38 22.39
N ILE A 2 -4.90 25.76 21.13
CA ILE A 2 -3.94 25.09 20.25
C ILE A 2 -2.76 26.02 20.00
N LYS A 3 -1.54 25.53 20.25
CA LYS A 3 -0.27 26.18 19.91
C LYS A 3 0.39 25.47 18.74
N VAL A 4 0.82 26.24 17.75
CA VAL A 4 1.52 25.73 16.57
C VAL A 4 3.00 25.57 16.89
N LEU A 5 3.57 24.40 16.57
CA LEU A 5 5.00 24.11 16.64
C LEU A 5 5.47 23.74 15.23
N HIS A 6 6.30 24.58 14.61
CA HIS A 6 6.92 24.23 13.34
C HIS A 6 7.97 23.14 13.57
N THR A 7 7.78 21.99 12.93
CA THR A 7 8.57 20.77 13.14
C THR A 7 8.99 20.14 11.80
N PRO A 8 9.82 20.84 11.01
CA PRO A 8 10.28 20.35 9.72
C PRO A 8 11.07 19.06 9.87
N GLY A 9 11.00 18.21 8.85
CA GLY A 9 11.75 16.95 8.81
C GLY A 9 11.17 15.98 7.80
N HIS A 10 9.94 15.52 8.04
CA HIS A 10 9.20 14.74 7.04
C HIS A 10 8.91 15.58 5.78
N THR A 11 8.45 16.81 6.01
CA THR A 11 8.36 17.89 5.01
C THR A 11 8.86 19.19 5.63
N MET A 12 9.07 20.24 4.84
CA MET A 12 9.55 21.54 5.36
C MET A 12 8.45 22.34 6.05
N GLU A 13 7.20 22.12 5.67
CA GLU A 13 6.00 22.75 6.23
C GLU A 13 5.42 21.96 7.42
N SER A 14 5.96 20.77 7.71
CA SER A 14 5.51 19.91 8.81
C SER A 14 5.36 20.69 10.11
N THR A 15 4.20 20.51 10.74
CA THR A 15 3.76 21.28 11.90
C THR A 15 3.11 20.34 12.90
N THR A 16 3.53 20.44 14.15
CA THR A 16 2.90 19.77 15.30
C THR A 16 1.95 20.75 15.99
N TYR A 17 0.75 20.29 16.33
CA TYR A 17 -0.22 21.09 17.08
C TYR A 17 -0.27 20.65 18.54
N LEU A 18 0.11 21.54 19.44
CA LEU A 18 0.10 21.33 20.89
C LEU A 18 -1.23 21.82 21.47
N LEU A 19 -2.03 20.88 21.96
CA LEU A 19 -3.26 21.12 22.71
C LEU A 19 -2.92 21.41 24.18
N ARG A 20 -3.44 22.53 24.68
CA ARG A 20 -3.43 22.90 26.10
C ARG A 20 -4.84 22.82 26.67
N ASP A 21 -4.94 22.33 27.90
CA ASP A 21 -6.19 22.28 28.64
C ASP A 21 -6.66 23.68 29.09
N GLU A 22 -7.77 23.74 29.82
CA GLU A 22 -8.36 24.98 30.36
C GLU A 22 -7.46 25.70 31.37
N ASN A 23 -6.53 24.98 32.01
CA ASN A 23 -5.57 25.52 32.97
C ASN A 23 -4.24 25.94 32.30
N GLY A 24 -4.14 25.78 30.97
CA GLY A 24 -2.94 26.11 30.21
C GLY A 24 -1.85 25.04 30.27
N LYS A 25 -2.13 23.86 30.84
CA LYS A 25 -1.20 22.73 30.86
C LYS A 25 -1.14 22.09 29.47
N ASP A 26 0.08 21.76 29.03
CA ASP A 26 0.30 20.97 27.82
C ASP A 26 -0.32 19.58 28.00
N TYR A 27 -1.27 19.21 27.13
CA TYR A 27 -2.09 18.00 27.27
C TYR A 27 -1.78 16.96 26.19
N ALA A 28 -1.77 17.37 24.92
CA ALA A 28 -1.53 16.48 23.80
C ALA A 28 -0.82 17.17 22.64
N ILE A 29 -0.09 16.41 21.83
CA ILE A 29 0.49 16.85 20.56
C ILE A 29 -0.07 16.03 19.41
N PHE A 30 -0.55 16.71 18.37
CA PHE A 30 -0.87 16.12 17.08
C PHE A 30 0.35 16.28 16.18
N THR A 31 1.15 15.22 16.06
CA THR A 31 2.50 15.28 15.50
C THR A 31 2.53 15.14 13.98
N GLY A 32 1.41 14.81 13.36
CA GLY A 32 1.39 14.41 11.95
C GLY A 32 2.45 13.34 11.71
N ASP A 33 3.32 13.58 10.74
CA ASP A 33 4.40 12.67 10.38
C ASP A 33 5.77 13.10 10.96
N THR A 34 5.81 14.05 11.90
CA THR A 34 7.07 14.39 12.60
C THR A 34 7.49 13.27 13.57
N LEU A 35 6.55 12.71 14.33
CA LEU A 35 6.81 11.66 15.32
C LEU A 35 5.68 10.64 15.27
N PHE A 36 6.06 9.37 15.18
CA PHE A 36 5.16 8.23 15.32
C PHE A 36 5.42 7.51 16.65
N LEU A 37 4.54 6.58 16.99
CA LEU A 37 4.79 5.68 18.12
C LEU A 37 5.80 4.62 17.69
N GLY A 38 6.99 4.68 18.28
CA GLY A 38 8.13 3.80 17.97
C GLY A 38 8.98 4.21 16.77
N ASP A 39 8.60 5.26 16.03
CA ASP A 39 9.28 5.68 14.80
C ASP A 39 9.11 7.18 14.52
N VAL A 40 9.57 7.67 13.36
CA VAL A 40 9.42 9.04 12.85
C VAL A 40 9.11 9.01 11.35
N GLY A 41 8.64 10.13 10.80
CA GLY A 41 8.42 10.24 9.35
C GLY A 41 9.70 10.14 8.55
N ARG A 42 9.62 9.44 7.42
CA ARG A 42 10.71 9.36 6.44
C ARG A 42 11.09 10.74 5.89
N PRO A 43 12.38 11.10 5.79
CA PRO A 43 12.83 12.43 5.39
C PRO A 43 13.14 12.55 3.89
N ASP A 44 12.47 11.80 3.02
CA ASP A 44 12.83 11.65 1.60
C ASP A 44 11.62 11.78 0.66
N LEU A 45 10.51 12.39 1.11
CA LEU A 45 9.35 12.64 0.23
C LEU A 45 9.43 13.98 -0.52
N ALA A 46 10.24 14.94 -0.06
CA ALA A 46 10.33 16.28 -0.64
C ALA A 46 11.43 16.45 -1.72
N VAL A 47 11.77 15.36 -2.43
CA VAL A 47 12.93 15.25 -3.38
C VAL A 47 12.83 16.14 -4.64
N LYS A 48 11.79 16.98 -4.77
CA LYS A 48 11.70 18.01 -5.82
C LYS A 48 12.17 19.40 -5.37
N THR A 49 12.92 19.47 -4.27
CA THR A 49 13.54 20.70 -3.76
C THR A 49 15.07 20.56 -3.81
N ASP A 50 15.79 21.66 -3.58
CA ASP A 50 17.26 21.63 -3.46
C ASP A 50 17.74 20.94 -2.16
N LEU A 51 16.83 20.38 -1.36
CA LEU A 51 17.13 19.70 -0.10
C LEU A 51 17.35 18.21 -0.33
N SER A 52 18.44 17.69 0.23
CA SER A 52 18.70 16.26 0.29
C SER A 52 17.87 15.58 1.39
N ARG A 53 17.79 14.25 1.33
CA ARG A 53 17.22 13.44 2.42
C ARG A 53 17.98 13.64 3.73
N GLU A 54 19.29 13.85 3.67
CA GLU A 54 20.14 14.11 4.84
C GLU A 54 19.84 15.47 5.46
N ASP A 55 19.53 16.48 4.66
CA ASP A 55 19.12 17.80 5.16
C ASP A 55 17.79 17.71 5.92
N LEU A 56 16.80 17.03 5.33
CA LEU A 56 15.49 16.77 5.94
C LEU A 56 15.60 15.95 7.22
N ALA A 57 16.44 14.90 7.23
CA ALA A 57 16.76 14.15 8.44
C ALA A 57 17.41 15.05 9.51
N GLY A 58 18.28 15.97 9.09
CA GLY A 58 18.89 16.96 9.95
C GLY A 58 17.87 17.91 10.58
N PHE A 59 16.89 18.39 9.81
CA PHE A 59 15.79 19.20 10.34
C PHE A 59 14.90 18.42 11.30
N LEU A 60 14.60 17.15 10.98
CA LEU A 60 13.82 16.26 11.83
C LEU A 60 14.47 16.10 13.20
N PHE A 61 15.79 15.87 13.24
CA PHE A 61 16.55 15.81 14.49
C PHE A 61 16.37 17.07 15.35
N GLU A 62 16.55 18.26 14.76
CA GLU A 62 16.38 19.53 15.48
C GLU A 62 14.95 19.73 15.98
N SER A 63 13.95 19.35 15.17
CA SER A 63 12.54 19.41 15.56
C SER A 63 12.25 18.55 16.78
N LEU A 64 12.75 17.31 16.78
CA LEU A 64 12.57 16.38 17.89
C LEU A 64 13.27 16.89 19.16
N ARG A 65 14.54 17.31 19.05
CA ARG A 65 15.35 17.75 20.20
C ARG A 65 14.88 19.07 20.79
N ASN A 66 14.52 20.05 19.95
CA ASN A 66 14.28 21.42 20.40
C ASN A 66 12.79 21.76 20.60
N LYS A 67 11.86 20.98 20.02
CA LYS A 67 10.41 21.29 20.08
C LYS A 67 9.59 20.20 20.75
N ILE A 68 9.92 18.93 20.52
CA ILE A 68 9.13 17.80 21.03
C ILE A 68 9.64 17.31 22.38
N MET A 69 10.91 16.90 22.46
CA MET A 69 11.50 16.36 23.69
C MET A 69 11.48 17.30 24.91
N PRO A 70 11.47 18.64 24.77
CA PRO A 70 11.33 19.53 25.93
C PRO A 70 9.94 19.51 26.59
N LEU A 71 8.92 18.95 25.95
CA LEU A 71 7.58 18.82 26.52
C LEU A 71 7.55 17.77 27.64
N ALA A 72 6.56 17.86 28.52
CA ALA A 72 6.41 16.93 29.65
C ALA A 72 6.10 15.49 29.21
N ASP A 73 6.49 14.51 30.03
CA ASP A 73 6.37 13.08 29.71
C ASP A 73 4.92 12.59 29.65
N ASP A 74 4.01 13.27 30.35
CA ASP A 74 2.58 12.95 30.41
C ASP A 74 1.78 13.52 29.23
N VAL A 75 2.43 14.22 28.29
CA VAL A 75 1.80 14.69 27.06
C VAL A 75 1.46 13.51 26.16
N ILE A 76 0.21 13.47 25.67
CA ILE A 76 -0.27 12.42 24.76
C ILE A 76 0.19 12.73 23.33
N VAL A 77 0.71 11.73 22.63
CA VAL A 77 1.12 11.79 21.22
C VAL A 77 0.04 11.19 20.34
N TYR A 78 -0.46 11.99 19.39
CA TYR A 78 -1.38 11.59 18.33
C TYR A 78 -0.69 11.73 16.96
N PRO A 79 -0.15 10.65 16.40
CA PRO A 79 0.48 10.67 15.08
C PRO A 79 -0.51 10.78 13.93
N GLY A 80 0.00 11.14 12.74
CA GLY A 80 -0.76 11.12 11.48
C GLY A 80 -0.95 9.71 10.90
N HIS A 81 -0.07 8.77 11.24
CA HIS A 81 -0.08 7.38 10.76
C HIS A 81 0.28 6.38 11.87
N GLY A 82 -0.01 5.10 11.63
CA GLY A 82 0.34 3.97 12.49
C GLY A 82 0.79 2.74 11.69
N ALA A 83 0.83 1.57 12.32
CA ALA A 83 1.25 0.31 11.70
C ALA A 83 0.67 0.08 10.29
N GLY A 84 1.54 -0.32 9.35
CA GLY A 84 1.19 -0.58 7.96
C GLY A 84 1.28 0.61 6.99
N SER A 85 1.54 1.84 7.48
CA SER A 85 1.81 2.99 6.60
C SER A 85 3.23 2.94 6.01
N ALA A 86 3.39 3.42 4.78
CA ALA A 86 4.68 3.54 4.10
C ALA A 86 5.45 4.83 4.47
N CYS A 87 4.91 5.65 5.38
CA CYS A 87 5.55 6.88 5.87
C CYS A 87 6.59 6.65 6.98
N GLY A 88 6.65 5.45 7.56
CA GLY A 88 7.61 5.05 8.60
C GLY A 88 8.08 3.60 8.40
N LYS A 89 9.17 3.21 9.06
CA LYS A 89 9.82 1.89 8.95
C LYS A 89 9.15 0.81 9.82
N LYS A 90 8.75 1.16 11.04
CA LYS A 90 8.26 0.23 12.06
C LYS A 90 7.39 0.91 13.12
N MET A 91 6.17 1.28 12.73
CA MET A 91 5.22 1.97 13.59
C MET A 91 4.41 1.01 14.48
N SER A 92 4.09 1.44 15.70
CA SER A 92 3.16 0.71 16.59
C SER A 92 1.75 0.63 15.99
N SER A 93 1.01 -0.42 16.38
CA SER A 93 -0.43 -0.56 16.13
C SER A 93 -1.28 0.34 17.03
N ASP A 94 -0.70 0.89 18.10
CA ASP A 94 -1.39 1.81 19.00
C ASP A 94 -1.71 3.13 18.28
N THR A 95 -2.88 3.71 18.54
CA THR A 95 -3.32 4.95 17.90
C THR A 95 -2.88 6.21 18.65
N SER A 96 -2.40 6.07 19.88
CA SER A 96 -1.87 7.15 20.72
C SER A 96 -0.99 6.59 21.84
N GLY A 97 -0.05 7.39 22.36
CA GLY A 97 0.82 6.98 23.47
C GLY A 97 1.39 8.17 24.24
N LEU A 98 2.07 7.91 25.35
CA LEU A 98 2.70 8.98 26.14
C LEU A 98 4.07 9.36 25.56
N LEU A 99 4.38 10.66 25.57
CA LEU A 99 5.68 11.16 25.11
C LEU A 99 6.84 10.60 25.94
N GLY A 100 6.65 10.39 27.24
CA GLY A 100 7.64 9.77 28.11
C GLY A 100 8.05 8.37 27.65
N ASP A 101 7.09 7.57 27.19
CA ASP A 101 7.37 6.24 26.63
C ASP A 101 8.14 6.35 25.31
N GLN A 102 7.81 7.34 24.47
CA GLN A 102 8.57 7.57 23.24
C GLN A 102 10.01 7.99 23.53
N LYS A 103 10.25 8.88 24.51
CA LYS A 103 11.62 9.25 24.91
C LYS A 103 12.44 8.06 25.37
N ARG A 104 11.80 7.05 25.97
CA ARG A 104 12.45 5.84 26.51
C ARG A 104 12.64 4.75 25.46
N LEU A 105 11.70 4.58 24.54
CA LEU A 105 11.62 3.40 23.66
C LEU A 105 11.80 3.71 22.18
N ASN A 106 11.51 4.93 21.73
CA ASN A 106 11.63 5.31 20.33
C ASN A 106 13.12 5.58 20.02
N TYR A 107 13.68 4.84 19.06
CA TYR A 107 15.09 4.95 18.70
C TYR A 107 15.50 6.39 18.34
N ALA A 108 14.61 7.14 17.69
CA ALA A 108 14.79 8.52 17.26
C ALA A 108 14.94 9.52 18.42
N LEU A 109 14.47 9.16 19.62
CA LEU A 109 14.46 10.02 20.80
C LEU A 109 15.53 9.66 21.83
N ARG A 110 16.47 8.76 21.50
CA ARG A 110 17.62 8.45 22.36
C ARG A 110 18.36 9.73 22.76
N ALA A 111 18.52 9.93 24.07
CA ALA A 111 19.05 11.17 24.64
C ALA A 111 20.54 11.40 24.31
N ASP A 112 21.30 10.34 24.11
CA ASP A 112 22.73 10.33 23.80
C ASP A 112 23.05 10.31 22.29
N MET A 113 22.02 10.25 21.44
CA MET A 113 22.19 10.16 19.99
C MET A 113 22.63 11.49 19.38
N THR A 114 23.70 11.43 18.59
CA THR A 114 24.18 12.56 17.78
C THR A 114 23.36 12.74 16.51
N LYS A 115 23.39 13.95 15.92
CA LYS A 115 22.73 14.24 14.64
C LYS A 115 23.20 13.32 13.51
N ALA A 116 24.50 13.00 13.47
CA ALA A 116 25.07 12.12 12.45
C ALA A 116 24.56 10.67 12.57
N GLU A 117 24.47 10.14 13.80
CA GLU A 117 23.87 8.83 14.06
C GLU A 117 22.40 8.81 13.69
N PHE A 118 21.65 9.85 14.06
CA PHE A 118 20.24 9.98 13.68
C PHE A 118 20.05 9.95 12.17
N VAL A 119 20.79 10.78 11.42
CA VAL A 119 20.68 10.86 9.96
C VAL A 119 20.98 9.49 9.33
N LYS A 120 22.02 8.80 9.80
CA LYS A 120 22.36 7.45 9.34
C LYS A 120 21.22 6.47 9.63
N GLU A 121 20.73 6.41 10.86
CA GLU A 121 19.71 5.45 11.29
C GLU A 121 18.34 5.71 10.66
N VAL A 122 17.92 6.97 10.50
CA VAL A 122 16.62 7.31 9.91
C VAL A 122 16.61 7.10 8.38
N THR A 123 17.76 7.19 7.72
CA THR A 123 17.85 6.97 6.26
C THR A 123 18.14 5.51 5.87
N ASP A 124 18.61 4.69 6.81
CA ASP A 124 18.97 3.29 6.55
C ASP A 124 17.77 2.43 6.11
N GLY A 125 17.91 1.65 5.05
CA GLY A 125 16.84 0.75 4.56
C GLY A 125 15.57 1.44 4.04
N LEU A 126 15.58 2.76 3.77
CA LEU A 126 14.46 3.39 3.06
C LEU A 126 14.44 2.93 1.60
N VAL A 127 13.27 2.46 1.15
CA VAL A 127 12.98 2.16 -0.26
C VAL A 127 12.30 3.35 -0.92
N ASP A 128 12.32 3.41 -2.25
CA ASP A 128 11.59 4.43 -3.01
C ASP A 128 10.14 4.54 -2.54
N PRO A 129 9.60 5.77 -2.37
CA PRO A 129 8.20 5.93 -2.02
C PRO A 129 7.31 5.41 -3.15
N PRO A 130 6.08 4.95 -2.85
CA PRO A 130 5.12 4.58 -3.87
C PRO A 130 4.94 5.70 -4.90
N GLN A 131 4.82 5.32 -6.18
CA GLN A 131 4.84 6.27 -7.31
C GLN A 131 3.77 7.37 -7.23
N TYR A 132 2.66 7.12 -6.54
CA TYR A 132 1.55 8.04 -6.40
C TYR A 132 1.77 9.12 -5.33
N PHE A 133 2.72 8.93 -4.40
CA PHE A 133 3.00 9.90 -3.32
C PHE A 133 3.37 11.30 -3.86
N PRO A 134 4.33 11.46 -4.79
CA PRO A 134 4.62 12.77 -5.38
C PRO A 134 3.43 13.39 -6.11
N LYS A 135 2.51 12.58 -6.64
CA LYS A 135 1.31 13.06 -7.34
C LYS A 135 0.27 13.56 -6.36
N ASN A 136 0.05 12.84 -5.24
CA ASN A 136 -0.79 13.29 -4.15
C ASN A 136 -0.27 14.58 -3.51
N ALA A 137 1.05 14.72 -3.35
CA ALA A 137 1.63 15.97 -2.85
C ALA A 137 1.29 17.17 -3.75
N VAL A 138 1.36 17.00 -5.08
CA VAL A 138 0.93 18.02 -6.03
C VAL A 138 -0.58 18.27 -5.93
N MET A 139 -1.39 17.22 -5.82
CA MET A 139 -2.85 17.34 -5.67
C MET A 139 -3.25 18.11 -4.40
N ASN A 140 -2.66 17.76 -3.26
CA ASN A 140 -2.91 18.43 -1.98
C ASN A 140 -2.53 19.91 -2.02
N LYS A 141 -1.54 20.29 -2.83
CA LYS A 141 -1.11 21.67 -3.02
C LYS A 141 -2.00 22.45 -3.99
N MET A 142 -2.42 21.81 -5.09
CA MET A 142 -3.15 22.47 -6.18
C MET A 142 -4.67 22.40 -6.02
N GLY A 143 -5.16 21.54 -5.12
CA GLY A 143 -6.58 21.21 -4.98
C GLY A 143 -6.99 20.01 -5.84
N TYR A 144 -8.16 19.48 -5.54
CA TYR A 144 -8.80 18.34 -6.21
C TYR A 144 -10.32 18.50 -6.18
N ALA A 145 -11.02 17.69 -6.96
CA ALA A 145 -12.49 17.72 -7.03
C ALA A 145 -13.12 17.36 -5.69
N SER A 146 -14.37 17.80 -5.48
CA SER A 146 -15.09 17.40 -4.27
C SER A 146 -15.42 15.91 -4.30
N ILE A 147 -15.43 15.26 -3.13
CA ILE A 147 -15.78 13.83 -3.06
C ILE A 147 -17.19 13.55 -3.59
N ASP A 148 -18.10 14.51 -3.48
CA ASP A 148 -19.47 14.36 -3.99
C ASP A 148 -19.50 14.28 -5.52
N GLU A 149 -18.73 15.12 -6.22
CA GLU A 149 -18.59 15.04 -7.69
C GLU A 149 -17.98 13.70 -8.14
N VAL A 150 -16.93 13.24 -7.45
CA VAL A 150 -16.28 11.95 -7.74
C VAL A 150 -17.27 10.79 -7.53
N ARG A 151 -18.12 10.87 -6.50
CA ARG A 151 -19.15 9.87 -6.22
C ARG A 151 -20.27 9.91 -7.25
N ASP A 152 -20.75 11.07 -7.65
CA ASP A 152 -21.79 11.21 -8.68
C ASP A 152 -21.35 10.60 -10.01
N GLN A 153 -20.08 10.77 -10.37
CA GLN A 153 -19.50 10.14 -11.56
C GLN A 153 -19.30 8.63 -11.37
N GLY A 154 -18.62 8.22 -10.28
CA GLY A 154 -18.22 6.83 -10.06
C GLY A 154 -19.37 5.88 -9.70
N LEU A 155 -20.46 6.39 -9.13
CA LEU A 155 -21.65 5.60 -8.75
C LEU A 155 -22.69 5.51 -9.86
N ARG A 156 -22.30 5.80 -11.10
CA ARG A 156 -23.11 5.52 -12.27
C ARG A 156 -23.16 4.01 -12.54
N ALA A 157 -24.32 3.41 -12.30
CA ALA A 157 -24.60 2.05 -12.75
C ALA A 157 -24.69 2.02 -14.30
N LEU A 158 -23.94 1.12 -14.92
CA LEU A 158 -23.89 0.94 -16.36
C LEU A 158 -24.45 -0.42 -16.74
N SER A 159 -25.44 -0.43 -17.64
CA SER A 159 -25.83 -1.66 -18.34
C SER A 159 -24.61 -2.30 -19.03
N LEU A 160 -24.64 -3.61 -19.26
CA LEU A 160 -23.56 -4.33 -19.96
C LEU A 160 -23.12 -3.65 -21.27
N ARG A 161 -24.09 -3.20 -22.09
CA ARG A 161 -23.80 -2.49 -23.34
C ARG A 161 -23.08 -1.17 -23.11
N ALA A 162 -23.53 -0.38 -22.14
CA ALA A 162 -22.90 0.90 -21.81
C ALA A 162 -21.51 0.71 -21.18
N PHE A 163 -21.35 -0.32 -20.35
CA PHE A 163 -20.06 -0.69 -19.74
C PHE A 163 -19.02 -1.04 -20.81
N LYS A 164 -19.36 -1.91 -21.76
CA LYS A 164 -18.47 -2.25 -22.89
C LYS A 164 -18.14 -1.06 -23.78
N ALA A 165 -19.14 -0.22 -24.09
CA ALA A 165 -18.92 0.99 -24.89
C ALA A 165 -17.99 1.98 -24.20
N ALA A 166 -18.14 2.17 -22.88
CA ALA A 166 -17.24 3.02 -22.08
C ALA A 166 -15.84 2.42 -21.96
N TRP A 167 -15.74 1.09 -21.84
CA TRP A 167 -14.46 0.40 -21.78
C TRP A 167 -13.63 0.64 -23.03
N GLU A 168 -14.22 0.41 -24.21
CA GLU A 168 -13.52 0.64 -25.48
C GLU A 168 -13.31 2.13 -25.77
N GLY A 169 -14.33 2.96 -25.55
CA GLY A 169 -14.32 4.37 -25.94
C GLY A 169 -13.39 5.26 -25.11
N GLU A 170 -13.21 4.95 -23.83
CA GLU A 170 -12.37 5.71 -22.90
C GLU A 170 -11.03 5.03 -22.60
N GLU A 171 -10.73 3.90 -23.26
CA GLU A 171 -9.59 3.03 -22.94
C GLU A 171 -9.51 2.72 -21.44
N ALA A 172 -10.68 2.47 -20.84
CA ALA A 172 -10.81 2.39 -19.39
C ALA A 172 -10.17 1.11 -18.84
N LEU A 173 -9.57 1.23 -17.66
CA LEU A 173 -9.16 0.07 -16.89
C LEU A 173 -10.39 -0.56 -16.26
N VAL A 174 -10.56 -1.88 -16.42
CA VAL A 174 -11.57 -2.65 -15.68
C VAL A 174 -10.96 -3.19 -14.40
N LEU A 175 -11.42 -2.68 -13.26
CA LEU A 175 -10.99 -3.08 -11.93
C LEU A 175 -12.01 -4.01 -11.28
N ASP A 176 -11.64 -5.24 -10.99
CA ASP A 176 -12.46 -6.17 -10.23
C ASP A 176 -12.10 -6.08 -8.75
N THR A 177 -13.07 -5.69 -7.93
CA THR A 177 -12.88 -5.42 -6.50
C THR A 177 -13.51 -6.48 -5.61
N ARG A 178 -13.98 -7.60 -6.17
CA ARG A 178 -14.57 -8.71 -5.42
C ARG A 178 -13.50 -9.41 -4.55
N THR A 179 -13.87 -10.51 -3.89
CA THR A 179 -12.90 -11.34 -3.16
C THR A 179 -11.99 -12.12 -4.10
N GLU A 180 -10.78 -12.47 -3.65
CA GLU A 180 -9.82 -13.26 -4.42
C GLU A 180 -10.39 -14.61 -4.84
N THR A 181 -11.20 -15.23 -3.98
CA THR A 181 -11.87 -16.51 -4.27
C THR A 181 -12.97 -16.36 -5.32
N ALA A 182 -13.72 -15.26 -5.30
CA ALA A 182 -14.74 -14.99 -6.32
C ALA A 182 -14.09 -14.70 -7.67
N PHE A 183 -13.03 -13.89 -7.68
CA PHE A 183 -12.25 -13.58 -8.89
C PHE A 183 -11.66 -14.86 -9.50
N ALA A 184 -10.98 -15.70 -8.71
CA ALA A 184 -10.33 -16.90 -9.22
C ALA A 184 -11.29 -17.87 -9.93
N LYS A 185 -12.54 -17.96 -9.46
CA LYS A 185 -13.59 -18.80 -10.05
C LYS A 185 -14.19 -18.26 -11.35
N GLY A 186 -13.99 -16.99 -11.67
CA GLY A 186 -14.56 -16.36 -12.85
C GLY A 186 -14.42 -14.84 -12.83
N PHE A 187 -13.86 -14.26 -13.88
CA PHE A 187 -13.70 -12.82 -14.04
C PHE A 187 -13.76 -12.39 -15.51
N ILE A 188 -13.88 -11.07 -15.72
CA ILE A 188 -13.92 -10.46 -17.06
C ILE A 188 -12.51 -10.50 -17.66
N PRO A 189 -12.29 -11.11 -18.86
CA PRO A 189 -10.98 -11.15 -19.51
C PRO A 189 -10.31 -9.76 -19.57
N GLY A 190 -9.03 -9.66 -19.24
CA GLY A 190 -8.31 -8.39 -19.24
C GLY A 190 -8.57 -7.46 -18.04
N SER A 191 -9.49 -7.80 -17.12
CA SER A 191 -9.65 -7.05 -15.87
C SER A 191 -8.49 -7.25 -14.90
N ILE A 192 -8.21 -6.24 -14.09
CA ILE A 192 -7.22 -6.30 -13.00
C ILE A 192 -7.97 -6.50 -11.68
N PHE A 193 -7.55 -7.49 -10.90
CA PHE A 193 -8.03 -7.72 -9.56
C PHE A 193 -7.30 -6.82 -8.56
N ILE A 194 -8.05 -6.04 -7.79
CA ILE A 194 -7.59 -5.48 -6.51
C ILE A 194 -8.80 -5.55 -5.56
N GLY A 195 -8.88 -6.62 -4.78
CA GLY A 195 -10.02 -6.84 -3.88
C GLY A 195 -10.15 -5.76 -2.81
N VAL A 196 -11.36 -5.26 -2.62
CA VAL A 196 -11.59 -4.12 -1.72
C VAL A 196 -11.29 -4.46 -0.26
N ASP A 197 -11.47 -5.71 0.18
CA ASP A 197 -11.21 -6.13 1.58
C ASP A 197 -9.72 -6.14 1.98
N GLY A 198 -8.81 -6.12 1.01
CA GLY A 198 -7.38 -6.02 1.27
C GLY A 198 -6.90 -4.58 1.43
N SER A 199 -5.60 -4.37 1.22
CA SER A 199 -4.96 -3.04 1.18
C SER A 199 -5.29 -2.28 -0.12
N PHE A 200 -6.55 -2.25 -0.52
CA PHE A 200 -7.06 -1.78 -1.82
C PHE A 200 -6.45 -0.47 -2.29
N ALA A 201 -6.63 0.61 -1.51
CA ALA A 201 -6.18 1.95 -1.87
C ALA A 201 -4.65 2.02 -2.07
N MET A 202 -3.89 1.31 -1.25
CA MET A 202 -2.42 1.26 -1.38
C MET A 202 -2.00 0.56 -2.68
N TRP A 203 -2.65 -0.55 -3.03
CA TRP A 203 -2.34 -1.29 -4.26
C TRP A 203 -2.81 -0.56 -5.51
N VAL A 204 -3.96 0.10 -5.47
CA VAL A 204 -4.39 1.04 -6.53
C VAL A 204 -3.30 2.09 -6.77
N GLY A 205 -2.86 2.76 -5.70
CA GLY A 205 -1.81 3.76 -5.77
C GLY A 205 -0.48 3.23 -6.31
N ALA A 206 -0.09 2.02 -5.89
CA ALA A 206 1.16 1.42 -6.33
C ALA A 206 1.13 0.95 -7.80
N LEU A 207 -0.02 0.43 -8.27
CA LEU A 207 -0.09 -0.36 -9.51
C LEU A 207 -0.68 0.41 -10.70
N ILE A 208 -1.62 1.33 -10.47
CA ILE A 208 -2.23 2.13 -11.52
C ILE A 208 -1.42 3.41 -11.68
N THR A 209 -0.60 3.50 -12.72
CA THR A 209 0.41 4.56 -12.79
C THR A 209 -0.18 5.93 -13.08
N ASP A 210 -1.29 6.06 -13.79
CA ASP A 210 -1.93 7.37 -14.04
C ASP A 210 -3.09 7.61 -13.07
N LEU A 211 -3.08 8.74 -12.34
CA LEU A 211 -4.19 9.15 -11.47
C LEU A 211 -5.45 9.49 -12.28
N LYS A 212 -5.28 9.87 -13.55
CA LYS A 212 -6.38 10.24 -14.44
C LYS A 212 -6.91 9.07 -15.26
N GLN A 213 -6.34 7.87 -15.12
CA GLN A 213 -6.82 6.67 -15.80
C GLN A 213 -8.34 6.52 -15.58
N PRO A 214 -9.15 6.48 -16.65
CA PRO A 214 -10.56 6.14 -16.51
C PRO A 214 -10.69 4.73 -15.94
N ILE A 215 -11.48 4.58 -14.87
CA ILE A 215 -11.69 3.30 -14.19
C ILE A 215 -13.16 2.90 -14.30
N LEU A 216 -13.41 1.77 -14.94
CA LEU A 216 -14.63 1.00 -14.76
C LEU A 216 -14.39 -0.05 -13.69
N PHE A 217 -15.39 -0.36 -12.87
CA PHE A 217 -15.20 -1.38 -11.85
C PHE A 217 -16.36 -2.38 -11.74
N VAL A 218 -16.02 -3.55 -11.21
CA VAL A 218 -16.95 -4.60 -10.83
C VAL A 218 -16.83 -4.79 -9.33
N ALA A 219 -17.94 -4.59 -8.62
CA ALA A 219 -18.01 -4.71 -7.16
C ALA A 219 -19.12 -5.69 -6.75
N ASP A 220 -19.03 -6.16 -5.51
CA ASP A 220 -20.17 -6.85 -4.89
C ASP A 220 -21.32 -5.83 -4.65
N PRO A 221 -22.58 -6.21 -4.86
CA PRO A 221 -23.73 -5.32 -4.68
C PRO A 221 -23.74 -4.65 -3.30
N GLY A 222 -23.88 -3.33 -3.29
CA GLY A 222 -23.89 -2.50 -2.08
C GLY A 222 -22.51 -2.02 -1.61
N ARG A 223 -21.43 -2.40 -2.29
CA ARG A 223 -20.06 -1.95 -1.98
C ARG A 223 -19.53 -0.87 -2.93
N GLU A 224 -20.30 -0.45 -3.92
CA GLU A 224 -19.88 0.47 -4.97
C GLU A 224 -19.42 1.82 -4.39
N ALA A 225 -20.15 2.34 -3.41
CA ALA A 225 -19.80 3.56 -2.68
C ALA A 225 -18.47 3.44 -1.91
N GLU A 226 -18.18 2.27 -1.36
CA GLU A 226 -16.91 2.01 -0.67
C GLU A 226 -15.75 2.06 -1.67
N VAL A 227 -15.90 1.41 -2.82
CA VAL A 227 -14.86 1.37 -3.88
C VAL A 227 -14.51 2.78 -4.32
N VAL A 228 -15.51 3.59 -4.72
CA VAL A 228 -15.29 4.97 -5.17
C VAL A 228 -14.63 5.81 -4.09
N THR A 229 -15.10 5.71 -2.85
CA THR A 229 -14.52 6.46 -1.72
C THR A 229 -13.06 6.07 -1.48
N ARG A 230 -12.70 4.79 -1.60
CA ARG A 230 -11.33 4.32 -1.36
C ARG A 230 -10.38 4.61 -2.54
N LEU A 231 -10.87 4.68 -3.77
CA LEU A 231 -10.11 5.21 -4.92
C LEU A 231 -9.78 6.70 -4.70
N ALA A 232 -10.77 7.51 -4.33
CA ALA A 232 -10.61 8.93 -4.10
C ALA A 232 -9.61 9.25 -2.97
N ARG A 233 -9.57 8.42 -1.90
CA ARG A 233 -8.61 8.57 -0.79
C ARG A 233 -7.14 8.60 -1.21
N VAL A 234 -6.80 8.03 -2.36
CA VAL A 234 -5.44 8.01 -2.93
C VAL A 234 -5.33 8.83 -4.22
N GLY A 235 -6.35 9.63 -4.54
CA GLY A 235 -6.38 10.58 -5.66
C GLY A 235 -6.76 9.98 -7.01
N TYR A 236 -7.39 8.81 -7.04
CA TYR A 236 -7.93 8.21 -8.26
C TYR A 236 -9.39 8.62 -8.42
N ASP A 237 -9.57 9.88 -8.81
CA ASP A 237 -10.86 10.57 -8.85
C ASP A 237 -11.62 10.37 -10.17
N ASN A 238 -11.11 9.50 -11.07
CA ASN A 238 -11.74 9.21 -12.37
C ASN A 238 -12.39 7.81 -12.51
N PRO A 239 -13.14 7.28 -11.52
CA PRO A 239 -14.06 6.19 -11.80
C PRO A 239 -15.21 6.69 -12.67
N ILE A 240 -15.47 6.02 -13.80
CA ILE A 240 -16.48 6.43 -14.80
C ILE A 240 -17.76 5.58 -14.73
N GLY A 241 -17.86 4.66 -13.77
CA GLY A 241 -19.05 3.86 -13.48
C GLY A 241 -18.73 2.41 -13.13
N PHE A 242 -19.76 1.64 -12.83
CA PHE A 242 -19.66 0.21 -12.51
C PHE A 242 -20.65 -0.62 -13.31
N LEU A 243 -20.37 -1.92 -13.47
CA LEU A 243 -21.28 -2.84 -14.14
C LEU A 243 -22.51 -3.10 -13.25
N GLU A 244 -23.69 -2.70 -13.74
CA GLU A 244 -24.96 -2.94 -13.05
C GLU A 244 -25.21 -4.44 -12.87
N GLY A 245 -25.43 -4.88 -11.62
CA GLY A 245 -25.54 -6.30 -11.25
C GLY A 245 -24.21 -7.05 -11.20
N GLY A 246 -23.08 -6.35 -11.38
CA GLY A 246 -21.74 -6.89 -11.19
C GLY A 246 -21.39 -8.01 -12.16
N PHE A 247 -20.49 -8.89 -11.73
CA PHE A 247 -19.99 -9.99 -12.57
C PHE A 247 -21.07 -10.97 -13.00
N GLU A 248 -22.13 -11.14 -12.21
CA GLU A 248 -23.23 -12.04 -12.58
C GLU A 248 -24.00 -11.55 -13.81
N THR A 249 -24.14 -10.22 -14.02
CA THR A 249 -24.70 -9.67 -15.27
C THR A 249 -23.85 -10.05 -16.48
N TRP A 250 -22.52 -9.96 -16.36
CA TRP A 250 -21.59 -10.36 -17.42
C TRP A 250 -21.75 -11.83 -17.78
N LYS A 251 -21.74 -12.70 -16.76
CA LYS A 251 -21.87 -14.14 -16.92
C LYS A 251 -23.24 -14.56 -17.47
N ALA A 252 -24.33 -13.96 -16.99
CA ALA A 252 -25.69 -14.28 -17.44
C ALA A 252 -25.93 -13.88 -18.90
N ALA A 253 -25.22 -12.88 -19.41
CA ALA A 253 -25.26 -12.49 -20.81
C ALA A 253 -24.48 -13.44 -21.74
N GLY A 254 -23.82 -14.47 -21.20
CA GLY A 254 -23.03 -15.43 -21.99
C GLY A 254 -21.72 -14.85 -22.53
N GLU A 255 -21.22 -13.78 -21.91
CA GLU A 255 -19.94 -13.17 -22.25
C GLU A 255 -18.75 -14.07 -21.89
N GLU A 256 -17.61 -13.83 -22.52
CA GLU A 256 -16.39 -14.59 -22.25
C GLU A 256 -15.95 -14.43 -20.78
N VAL A 257 -15.61 -15.54 -20.12
CA VAL A 257 -15.18 -15.57 -18.73
C VAL A 257 -13.83 -16.28 -18.65
N GLU A 258 -12.89 -15.67 -17.95
CA GLU A 258 -11.63 -16.30 -17.58
C GLU A 258 -11.64 -16.78 -16.13
N THR A 259 -10.79 -17.76 -15.82
CA THR A 259 -10.55 -18.27 -14.47
C THR A 259 -9.06 -18.26 -14.14
N LEU A 260 -8.75 -18.26 -12.85
CA LEU A 260 -7.38 -18.39 -12.35
C LEU A 260 -7.18 -19.83 -11.85
N GLU A 261 -6.18 -20.52 -12.38
CA GLU A 261 -5.80 -21.83 -11.87
C GLU A 261 -5.25 -21.67 -10.45
N GLU A 262 -5.68 -22.54 -9.54
CA GLU A 262 -5.23 -22.53 -8.15
C GLU A 262 -4.71 -23.90 -7.73
N VAL A 263 -3.70 -23.91 -6.86
CA VAL A 263 -3.14 -25.13 -6.28
C VAL A 263 -3.03 -25.00 -4.77
N THR A 264 -3.48 -26.02 -4.04
CA THR A 264 -3.32 -26.13 -2.58
C THR A 264 -1.85 -26.37 -2.21
N PRO A 265 -1.40 -25.94 -1.02
CA PRO A 265 -0.07 -26.30 -0.50
C PRO A 265 0.24 -27.80 -0.56
N GLU A 266 -0.72 -28.69 -0.36
CA GLU A 266 -0.53 -30.14 -0.39
C GLU A 266 -0.21 -30.63 -1.80
N ALA A 267 -1.05 -30.26 -2.78
CA ALA A 267 -0.87 -30.64 -4.19
C ALA A 267 0.42 -30.04 -4.80
N PHE A 268 0.88 -28.89 -4.31
CA PHE A 268 2.08 -28.23 -4.83
C PHE A 268 3.40 -28.91 -4.40
N LYS A 269 3.36 -29.77 -3.37
CA LYS A 269 4.56 -30.29 -2.67
C LYS A 269 5.46 -31.16 -3.54
N GLY A 270 4.90 -31.81 -4.56
CA GLY A 270 5.64 -32.66 -5.49
C GLY A 270 6.36 -31.91 -6.61
N ILE A 271 6.03 -30.63 -6.83
CA ILE A 271 6.45 -29.87 -8.02
C ILE A 271 7.14 -28.54 -7.71
N TYR A 272 7.02 -27.99 -6.50
CA TYR A 272 7.48 -26.64 -6.14
C TYR A 272 8.95 -26.30 -6.44
N ASN A 273 9.82 -27.30 -6.54
CA ASN A 273 11.25 -27.15 -6.86
C ASN A 273 11.60 -27.45 -8.33
N LYS A 274 10.59 -27.69 -9.18
CA LYS A 274 10.72 -28.02 -10.61
C LYS A 274 9.97 -27.05 -11.52
N VAL A 275 9.44 -25.97 -10.95
CA VAL A 275 8.59 -24.99 -11.63
C VAL A 275 9.12 -23.58 -11.41
N ASN A 276 8.67 -22.63 -12.23
CA ASN A 276 8.95 -21.22 -11.99
C ASN A 276 8.08 -20.74 -10.83
N PHE A 277 8.65 -20.70 -9.63
CA PHE A 277 7.94 -20.35 -8.41
C PHE A 277 8.31 -18.93 -7.98
N LEU A 278 7.34 -18.01 -8.00
CA LEU A 278 7.53 -16.61 -7.70
C LEU A 278 6.89 -16.25 -6.35
N ASP A 279 7.67 -15.61 -5.50
CA ASP A 279 7.24 -14.95 -4.28
C ASP A 279 7.01 -13.46 -4.57
N VAL A 280 5.74 -13.04 -4.58
CA VAL A 280 5.34 -11.66 -4.90
C VAL A 280 5.22 -10.76 -3.66
N ARG A 281 5.69 -11.22 -2.50
CA ARG A 281 5.85 -10.37 -1.31
C ARG A 281 6.94 -9.33 -1.53
N LYS A 282 6.97 -8.33 -0.66
CA LYS A 282 8.04 -7.34 -0.63
C LYS A 282 9.39 -8.03 -0.41
N GLU A 283 10.45 -7.38 -0.85
CA GLU A 283 11.82 -7.87 -0.66
C GLU A 283 12.15 -8.05 0.84
N SER A 284 11.72 -7.13 1.70
CA SER A 284 11.88 -7.24 3.16
C SER A 284 11.22 -8.50 3.74
N GLU A 285 9.99 -8.83 3.33
CA GLU A 285 9.30 -10.06 3.74
C GLU A 285 10.00 -11.32 3.21
N TYR A 286 10.50 -11.28 1.97
CA TYR A 286 11.23 -12.39 1.38
C TYR A 286 12.56 -12.63 2.10
N ASN A 287 13.34 -11.57 2.33
CA ASN A 287 14.62 -11.62 3.03
C ASN A 287 14.46 -12.04 4.50
N ALA A 288 13.33 -11.73 5.13
CA ALA A 288 13.01 -12.21 6.46
C ALA A 288 12.91 -13.73 6.49
N GLN A 289 12.12 -14.31 5.58
CA GLN A 289 12.02 -15.76 5.42
C GLN A 289 11.23 -16.10 4.15
N HIS A 290 11.70 -17.08 3.37
CA HIS A 290 11.01 -17.57 2.17
C HIS A 290 11.22 -19.07 1.94
N VAL A 291 10.42 -19.66 1.04
CA VAL A 291 10.61 -21.05 0.59
C VAL A 291 11.85 -21.11 -0.30
N LYS A 292 12.77 -22.05 -0.05
CA LYS A 292 14.12 -22.06 -0.68
C LYS A 292 14.15 -22.09 -2.22
N SER A 293 13.09 -22.58 -2.87
CA SER A 293 12.99 -22.63 -4.34
C SER A 293 12.25 -21.45 -4.95
N ALA A 294 11.65 -20.58 -4.14
CA ALA A 294 10.95 -19.39 -4.63
C ALA A 294 11.96 -18.34 -5.09
N GLN A 295 11.60 -17.58 -6.12
CA GLN A 295 12.32 -16.40 -6.58
C GLN A 295 11.50 -15.16 -6.22
N ASN A 296 12.13 -14.14 -5.66
CA ASN A 296 11.41 -12.92 -5.33
C ASN A 296 11.05 -12.15 -6.61
N PHE A 297 9.77 -11.83 -6.77
CA PHE A 297 9.24 -10.99 -7.84
C PHE A 297 8.18 -10.04 -7.24
N PRO A 298 8.61 -8.99 -6.52
CA PRO A 298 7.70 -8.17 -5.72
C PRO A 298 6.61 -7.49 -6.56
N LEU A 299 5.36 -7.55 -6.07
CA LEU A 299 4.19 -7.00 -6.76
C LEU A 299 4.29 -5.50 -7.00
N ASP A 300 4.84 -4.74 -6.06
CA ASP A 300 5.06 -3.29 -6.13
C ASP A 300 6.02 -2.87 -7.27
N PHE A 301 6.86 -3.79 -7.76
CA PHE A 301 7.76 -3.56 -8.91
C PHE A 301 7.30 -4.27 -10.19
N ILE A 302 6.11 -4.88 -10.21
CA ILE A 302 5.64 -5.69 -11.34
C ILE A 302 5.67 -4.93 -12.68
N ASN A 303 5.28 -3.66 -12.69
CA ASN A 303 5.26 -2.84 -13.91
C ASN A 303 6.67 -2.59 -14.48
N LYS A 304 7.70 -2.59 -13.63
CA LYS A 304 9.11 -2.40 -14.02
C LYS A 304 9.77 -3.72 -14.41
N ASN A 305 9.42 -4.81 -13.73
CA ASN A 305 10.16 -6.07 -13.80
C ASN A 305 9.50 -7.13 -14.70
N MET A 306 8.27 -6.91 -15.16
CA MET A 306 7.52 -7.91 -15.95
C MET A 306 8.27 -8.39 -17.20
N SER A 307 9.08 -7.55 -17.84
CA SER A 307 9.87 -7.93 -19.02
C SER A 307 10.95 -9.00 -18.73
N GLN A 308 11.24 -9.27 -17.46
CA GLN A 308 12.15 -10.34 -17.05
C GLN A 308 11.51 -11.73 -17.13
N LEU A 309 10.17 -11.81 -17.22
CA LEU A 309 9.44 -13.06 -17.30
C LEU A 309 9.28 -13.49 -18.77
N ASP A 310 9.44 -14.79 -19.01
CA ASP A 310 9.10 -15.42 -20.28
C ASP A 310 7.57 -15.56 -20.39
N ARG A 311 6.99 -14.90 -21.39
CA ARG A 311 5.55 -14.88 -21.65
C ARG A 311 4.92 -16.27 -21.85
N ASN A 312 5.71 -17.24 -22.30
CA ASN A 312 5.23 -18.60 -22.60
C ASN A 312 5.48 -19.60 -21.47
N ALA A 313 6.15 -19.19 -20.39
CA ALA A 313 6.45 -20.05 -19.26
C ALA A 313 5.27 -20.12 -18.27
N LYS A 314 5.12 -21.28 -17.61
CA LYS A 314 4.16 -21.45 -16.51
C LYS A 314 4.77 -20.97 -15.19
N TYR A 315 4.07 -20.08 -14.49
CA TYR A 315 4.47 -19.52 -13.20
C TYR A 315 3.49 -19.88 -12.09
N TYR A 316 4.04 -20.20 -10.92
CA TYR A 316 3.28 -20.41 -9.69
C TYR A 316 3.56 -19.22 -8.78
N LEU A 317 2.53 -18.50 -8.37
CA LEU A 317 2.66 -17.26 -7.63
C LEU A 317 2.18 -17.48 -6.20
N GLN A 318 2.92 -16.97 -5.23
CA GLN A 318 2.47 -16.89 -3.85
C GLN A 318 2.81 -15.54 -3.25
N CYS A 319 2.00 -15.12 -2.28
CA CYS A 319 2.34 -14.04 -1.36
C CYS A 319 2.10 -14.50 0.08
N LYS A 320 2.06 -13.62 1.08
CA LYS A 320 1.81 -14.07 2.47
C LYS A 320 0.59 -14.98 2.65
N GLY A 321 -0.57 -14.61 2.09
CA GLY A 321 -1.85 -15.30 2.32
C GLY A 321 -2.78 -15.46 1.10
N GLY A 322 -2.34 -15.08 -0.11
CA GLY A 322 -3.10 -15.26 -1.35
C GLY A 322 -3.56 -13.95 -2.03
N TYR A 323 -3.88 -12.91 -1.27
CA TYR A 323 -4.41 -11.64 -1.83
C TYR A 323 -3.50 -11.01 -2.91
N ARG A 324 -2.22 -10.80 -2.63
CA ARG A 324 -1.27 -10.15 -3.56
C ARG A 324 -0.90 -11.02 -4.75
N SER A 325 -0.90 -12.35 -4.59
CA SER A 325 -0.62 -13.27 -5.70
C SER A 325 -1.75 -13.30 -6.72
N VAL A 326 -3.01 -13.12 -6.30
CA VAL A 326 -4.13 -12.95 -7.23
C VAL A 326 -4.07 -11.60 -7.96
N ILE A 327 -3.66 -10.51 -7.29
CA ILE A 327 -3.38 -9.23 -7.97
C ILE A 327 -2.31 -9.43 -9.05
N ALA A 328 -1.16 -10.00 -8.69
CA ALA A 328 -0.06 -10.26 -9.63
C ALA A 328 -0.52 -11.12 -10.81
N ALA A 329 -1.28 -12.20 -10.54
CA ALA A 329 -1.82 -13.08 -11.55
C ALA A 329 -2.74 -12.34 -12.53
N SER A 330 -3.66 -11.51 -12.03
CA SER A 330 -4.58 -10.74 -12.88
C SER A 330 -3.84 -9.77 -13.81
N ILE A 331 -2.82 -9.08 -13.30
CA ILE A 331 -1.99 -8.15 -14.09
C ILE A 331 -1.20 -8.90 -15.15
N LEU A 332 -0.63 -10.06 -14.80
CA LEU A 332 0.09 -10.91 -15.73
C LEU A 332 -0.83 -11.43 -16.84
N LYS A 333 -2.01 -11.97 -16.50
CA LYS A 333 -3.01 -12.44 -17.49
C LYS A 333 -3.50 -11.32 -18.39
N ALA A 334 -3.87 -10.17 -17.83
CA ALA A 334 -4.29 -8.99 -18.61
C ALA A 334 -3.21 -8.51 -19.59
N ARG A 335 -1.94 -8.85 -19.35
CA ARG A 335 -0.81 -8.53 -20.22
C ARG A 335 -0.32 -9.70 -21.05
N GLY A 336 -1.06 -10.81 -21.12
CA GLY A 336 -0.82 -11.96 -21.99
C GLY A 336 0.10 -13.05 -21.43
N TYR A 337 0.37 -13.06 -20.12
CA TYR A 337 1.03 -14.17 -19.44
C TYR A 337 -0.07 -15.15 -18.98
N ASN A 338 -0.48 -16.03 -19.89
CA ASN A 338 -1.69 -16.83 -19.71
C ASN A 338 -1.51 -18.02 -18.75
N GLN A 339 -0.27 -18.46 -18.51
CA GLN A 339 0.07 -19.63 -17.72
C GLN A 339 0.49 -19.25 -16.28
N VAL A 340 -0.43 -18.69 -15.51
CA VAL A 340 -0.20 -18.36 -14.09
C VAL A 340 -1.11 -19.18 -13.19
N VAL A 341 -0.55 -19.65 -12.08
CA VAL A 341 -1.24 -20.43 -11.05
C VAL A 341 -1.07 -19.75 -9.70
N ASN A 342 -2.16 -19.53 -8.98
CA ASN A 342 -2.11 -19.05 -7.60
C ASN A 342 -1.88 -20.21 -6.63
N VAL A 343 -0.91 -20.06 -5.72
CA VAL A 343 -0.73 -21.01 -4.61
C VAL A 343 -1.60 -20.54 -3.44
N LEU A 344 -2.63 -21.31 -3.12
CA LEU A 344 -3.57 -21.01 -2.05
C LEU A 344 -2.89 -20.92 -0.69
N GLU A 345 -3.45 -20.08 0.18
CA GLU A 345 -2.92 -19.78 1.53
C GLU A 345 -1.51 -19.18 1.58
N GLY A 346 -0.85 -19.02 0.42
CA GLY A 346 0.42 -18.33 0.30
C GLY A 346 1.56 -18.95 1.14
N PHE A 347 2.54 -18.12 1.50
CA PHE A 347 3.66 -18.49 2.35
C PHE A 347 3.20 -19.08 3.69
N ASP A 348 2.14 -18.54 4.30
CA ASP A 348 1.64 -19.02 5.59
C ASP A 348 1.11 -20.45 5.50
N GLY A 349 0.41 -20.78 4.40
CA GLY A 349 -0.03 -22.15 4.11
C GLY A 349 1.13 -23.10 3.82
N LEU A 350 2.10 -22.66 3.02
CA LEU A 350 3.31 -23.43 2.71
C LEU A 350 4.15 -23.72 3.97
N LEU A 351 4.26 -22.75 4.87
CA LEU A 351 4.95 -22.92 6.15
C LEU A 351 4.26 -24.00 7.00
N LYS A 352 2.93 -23.95 7.12
CA LYS A 352 2.13 -24.98 7.83
C LYS A 352 2.27 -26.36 7.18
N ALA A 353 2.34 -26.43 5.86
CA ALA A 353 2.53 -27.66 5.11
C ALA A 353 3.96 -28.23 5.16
N GLY A 354 4.87 -27.57 5.89
CA GLY A 354 6.23 -28.03 6.16
C GLY A 354 7.18 -27.91 4.96
N TYR A 355 7.03 -26.86 4.16
CA TYR A 355 7.96 -26.59 3.07
C TYR A 355 9.33 -26.15 3.60
N PRO A 356 10.44 -26.54 2.94
CA PRO A 356 11.77 -26.06 3.32
C PRO A 356 11.90 -24.55 3.13
N THR A 357 12.09 -23.82 4.22
CA THR A 357 12.32 -22.36 4.21
C THR A 357 13.75 -22.02 4.54
N THR A 358 14.15 -20.78 4.23
CA THR A 358 15.34 -20.17 4.82
C THR A 358 15.19 -20.01 6.34
N GLU A 359 16.31 -19.76 7.02
CA GLU A 359 16.31 -19.34 8.41
C GLU A 359 15.64 -17.96 8.52
N PHE A 360 14.92 -17.73 9.62
CA PHE A 360 14.26 -16.46 9.87
C PHE A 360 15.29 -15.40 10.29
N VAL A 361 15.26 -14.25 9.61
CA VAL A 361 16.10 -13.08 9.92
C VAL A 361 15.21 -11.88 10.20
N GLN A 362 15.32 -11.32 11.40
CA GLN A 362 14.57 -10.10 11.74
C GLN A 362 15.06 -8.92 10.89
N GLN A 363 14.14 -8.26 10.20
CA GLN A 363 14.45 -7.10 9.37
C GLN A 363 14.50 -5.81 10.17
N ALA A 364 15.37 -4.90 9.75
CA ALA A 364 15.46 -3.54 10.30
C ALA A 364 14.27 -2.65 9.86
N THR A 365 13.59 -3.00 8.77
CA THR A 365 12.48 -2.25 8.18
C THR A 365 11.42 -3.20 7.58
N GLU A 366 10.16 -2.76 7.58
CA GLU A 366 9.02 -3.46 6.95
C GLU A 366 8.61 -2.84 5.60
N LEU A 367 9.41 -1.87 5.13
CA LEU A 367 9.18 -1.14 3.89
C LEU A 367 9.31 -2.03 2.65
#